data_AF-A0A2S8NVD7-F1
#
_entry.id   AF-A0A2S8NVD7-F1
#
_cell.length_a   1.000
_cell.length_b   1.000
_cell.length_c   1.000
_cell.angle_alpha   90.00
_cell.angle_beta   90.00
_cell.angle_gamma   90.00
#
_symmetry.space_group_name_H-M   'P 1'
#
loop_
_entity.id
_entity.type
_entity.pdbx_description
1 polymer ?
#
loop_
_entity_poly.entity_id
_entity_poly.type
_entity_poly.pdbx_seq_one_letter_code
_entity_poly.pdbx_strand_id
1 'polypeptide(L)'
;MWSTYLNFSRYATNFGIFFSGLFCGCFICVLIYIFCLLKNFNKKFYSLKIEKDDLKYSRLKELILKTQNQFTNDIQHKKDDFFKALFHNSQNLASQISVDFYPNSPFPYLELTIDESLVLIKYIHERIEKLFDQKIIFIFKKMTLRRILTLKQKLIDKKYIEKTKKTNKIVNICFNTINIFNPFHWTKKIFLNKVYKNIFNKIGHSIILIVGEELYKIYSKQLFKSDEDVEKDLNDFLNELKTEIKE
;
A
#
# COMPACT_ATOMS: atom_id res chain seq x y z
N MET A 1 44.76 30.03 -31.60
CA MET A 1 43.33 29.72 -31.79
C MET A 1 42.93 28.32 -31.31
N TRP A 2 43.80 27.31 -31.42
CA TRP A 2 43.52 25.94 -30.92
C TRP A 2 43.64 25.77 -29.39
N SER A 3 44.53 26.50 -28.71
CA SER A 3 44.71 26.39 -27.25
C SER A 3 43.52 26.91 -26.44
N THR A 4 42.82 27.93 -26.93
CA THR A 4 41.60 28.48 -26.33
C THR A 4 40.41 27.53 -26.43
N TYR A 5 40.29 26.77 -27.53
CA TYR A 5 39.26 25.75 -27.70
C TYR A 5 39.49 24.54 -26.78
N LEU A 6 40.74 24.11 -26.63
CA LEU A 6 41.12 23.04 -25.70
C LEU A 6 40.85 23.40 -24.24
N ASN A 7 41.11 24.66 -23.86
CA ASN A 7 40.80 25.14 -22.51
C ASN A 7 39.29 25.21 -22.25
N PHE A 8 38.48 25.71 -23.21
CA PHE A 8 37.03 25.73 -23.08
C PHE A 8 36.44 24.32 -22.91
N SER A 9 36.92 23.34 -23.69
CA SER A 9 36.53 21.94 -23.53
C SER A 9 36.89 21.38 -22.15
N ARG A 10 38.02 21.79 -21.57
CA ARG A 10 38.46 21.37 -20.22
C ARG A 10 37.62 21.99 -19.11
N TYR A 11 37.22 23.26 -19.25
CA TYR A 11 36.30 23.90 -18.32
C TYR A 11 34.90 23.28 -18.40
N ALA A 12 34.41 22.96 -19.60
CA ALA A 12 33.13 22.30 -19.80
C ALA A 12 33.09 20.90 -19.18
N THR A 13 34.16 20.10 -19.31
CA THR A 13 34.23 18.78 -18.65
C THR A 13 34.30 18.92 -17.13
N ASN A 14 35.06 19.87 -16.58
CA ASN A 14 35.10 20.13 -15.14
C ASN A 14 33.74 20.59 -14.59
N PHE A 15 33.01 21.44 -15.33
CA PHE A 15 31.65 21.83 -14.99
C PHE A 15 30.69 20.63 -14.99
N GLY A 16 30.81 19.73 -15.96
CA GLY A 16 30.02 18.49 -16.03
C GLY A 16 30.26 17.57 -14.84
N ILE A 17 31.52 17.45 -14.37
CA ILE A 17 31.86 16.65 -13.19
C ILE A 17 31.24 17.25 -11.92
N PHE A 18 31.27 18.56 -11.76
CA PHE A 18 30.65 19.25 -10.62
C PHE A 18 29.13 19.03 -10.55
N PHE A 19 28.42 19.24 -11.66
CA PHE A 19 26.96 19.00 -11.68
C PHE A 19 26.62 17.53 -11.49
N SER A 20 27.40 16.61 -12.05
CA SER A 20 27.23 15.17 -11.82
C SER A 20 27.35 14.81 -10.33
N GLY A 21 28.36 15.37 -9.64
CA GLY A 21 28.54 15.22 -8.20
C GLY A 21 27.37 15.79 -7.40
N LEU A 22 26.89 16.99 -7.76
CA LEU A 22 25.75 17.64 -7.12
C LEU A 22 24.45 16.84 -7.28
N PHE A 23 24.16 16.35 -8.49
CA PHE A 23 23.01 15.48 -8.74
C PHE A 23 23.10 14.16 -7.98
N CYS A 24 24.28 13.56 -7.90
CA CYS A 24 24.50 12.32 -7.14
C CYS A 24 24.27 12.53 -5.64
N GLY A 25 24.76 13.65 -5.09
CA GLY A 25 24.52 14.03 -3.69
C GLY A 25 23.04 14.23 -3.39
N CYS A 26 22.34 15.03 -4.20
CA CYS A 26 20.88 15.20 -4.06
C CYS A 26 20.13 13.87 -4.15
N PHE A 27 20.52 12.98 -5.06
CA PHE A 27 19.90 11.67 -5.22
C PHE A 27 20.07 10.80 -3.96
N ILE A 28 21.27 10.78 -3.37
CA ILE A 28 21.54 10.06 -2.12
C ILE A 28 20.72 10.65 -0.95
N CYS A 29 20.61 11.98 -0.84
CA CYS A 29 19.78 12.62 0.17
C CYS A 29 18.30 12.23 0.05
N VAL A 30 17.76 12.16 -1.19
CA VAL A 30 16.38 11.71 -1.44
C VAL A 30 16.20 10.25 -1.02
N LEU A 31 17.16 9.37 -1.30
CA LEU A 31 17.10 7.97 -0.89
C LEU A 31 17.11 7.80 0.64
N ILE A 32 17.95 8.56 1.35
CA ILE A 32 18.02 8.57 2.82
C ILE A 32 16.71 9.13 3.41
N TYR A 33 16.17 10.20 2.83
CA TYR A 33 14.91 10.78 3.24
C TYR A 33 13.75 9.76 3.13
N ILE A 34 13.65 9.06 1.99
CA ILE A 34 12.67 7.99 1.78
C ILE A 34 12.87 6.87 2.83
N PHE A 35 14.12 6.48 3.11
CA PHE A 35 14.42 5.45 4.12
C PHE A 35 13.94 5.85 5.53
N CYS A 36 14.23 7.09 5.97
CA CYS A 36 13.76 7.61 7.25
C CYS A 36 12.23 7.68 7.33
N LEU A 37 11.57 8.08 6.25
CA LEU A 37 10.11 8.11 6.16
C LEU A 37 9.48 6.71 6.27
N LEU A 38 10.06 5.70 5.63
CA LEU A 38 9.57 4.31 5.69
C LEU A 38 9.65 3.73 7.12
N LYS A 39 10.65 4.15 7.90
CA LYS A 39 10.78 3.78 9.32
C LYS A 39 9.66 4.42 10.17
N ASN A 40 9.26 5.64 9.84
CA ASN A 40 8.21 6.37 10.58
C ASN A 40 6.77 5.96 10.20
N PHE A 41 6.58 5.23 9.10
CA PHE A 41 5.25 4.80 8.64
C PHE A 41 4.49 3.93 9.66
N ASN A 42 5.22 3.20 10.52
CA ASN A 42 4.58 2.33 11.51
C ASN A 42 3.91 3.11 12.65
N LYS A 43 4.36 4.32 13.01
CA LYS A 43 3.88 4.95 14.25
C LYS A 43 2.48 5.57 14.15
N LYS A 44 2.00 5.92 12.96
CA LYS A 44 0.75 6.68 12.77
C LYS A 44 -0.54 5.84 12.72
N PHE A 45 -0.44 4.53 12.49
CA PHE A 45 -1.62 3.65 12.40
C PHE A 45 -1.97 2.94 13.72
N TYR A 46 -1.15 3.08 14.77
CA TYR A 46 -1.39 2.42 16.07
C TYR A 46 -2.19 3.24 17.08
N SER A 47 -2.76 4.39 16.71
CA SER A 47 -3.45 5.24 17.67
C SER A 47 -4.87 5.59 17.22
N LEU A 48 -5.76 4.61 17.34
CA LEU A 48 -7.11 4.91 17.83
C LEU A 48 -7.15 4.39 19.28
N LYS A 49 -7.37 5.31 20.22
CA LYS A 49 -7.77 4.98 21.59
C LYS A 49 -9.14 4.31 21.50
N ILE A 50 -9.16 3.00 21.27
CA ILE A 50 -10.30 2.18 21.64
C ILE A 50 -10.16 2.00 23.15
N GLU A 51 -11.21 2.38 23.87
CA GLU A 51 -11.34 2.16 25.31
C GLU A 51 -11.07 0.67 25.56
N LYS A 52 -9.91 0.42 26.18
CA LYS A 52 -9.30 -0.90 26.30
C LYS A 52 -9.90 -1.57 27.53
N ASP A 53 -10.93 -2.39 27.36
CA ASP A 53 -11.22 -3.41 28.37
C ASP A 53 -12.08 -4.58 27.88
N ASP A 54 -11.72 -5.21 26.76
CA ASP A 54 -12.45 -6.39 26.29
C ASP A 54 -11.51 -7.50 25.77
N LEU A 55 -11.63 -8.70 26.35
CA LEU A 55 -10.93 -9.93 25.93
C LEU A 55 -11.10 -10.20 24.43
N LYS A 56 -12.26 -9.85 23.85
CA LYS A 56 -12.56 -10.00 22.42
C LYS A 56 -11.70 -9.11 21.52
N TYR A 57 -11.34 -7.91 21.96
CA TYR A 57 -10.49 -7.00 21.19
C TYR A 57 -9.03 -7.46 21.15
N SER A 58 -8.55 -8.13 22.21
CA SER A 58 -7.22 -8.76 22.19
C SER A 58 -7.16 -9.88 21.14
N ARG A 59 -8.17 -10.76 21.14
CA ARG A 59 -8.31 -11.84 20.15
C ARG A 59 -8.37 -11.30 18.71
N LEU A 60 -9.10 -10.21 18.47
CA LEU A 60 -9.13 -9.54 17.18
C LEU A 60 -7.71 -9.16 16.71
N LYS A 61 -6.90 -8.55 17.58
CA LYS A 61 -5.53 -8.14 17.22
C LYS A 61 -4.66 -9.33 16.83
N GLU A 62 -4.77 -10.42 17.57
CA GLU A 62 -4.06 -11.66 17.25
C GLU A 62 -4.50 -12.22 15.90
N LEU A 63 -5.81 -12.20 15.63
CA LEU A 63 -6.39 -12.61 14.36
C LEU A 63 -5.84 -11.78 13.18
N ILE A 64 -5.89 -10.45 13.31
CA ILE A 64 -5.35 -9.51 12.32
C ILE A 64 -3.86 -9.76 12.08
N LEU A 65 -3.06 -9.91 13.15
CA LEU A 65 -1.64 -10.16 13.04
C LEU A 65 -1.34 -11.49 12.34
N LYS A 66 -2.10 -12.54 12.69
CA LYS A 66 -2.01 -13.86 12.04
C LYS A 66 -2.32 -13.76 10.55
N THR A 67 -3.39 -13.07 10.17
CA THR A 67 -3.76 -12.85 8.76
C THR A 67 -2.71 -12.02 8.01
N GLN A 68 -2.13 -10.98 8.63
CA GLN A 68 -1.03 -10.20 8.05
C GLN A 68 0.20 -11.06 7.78
N ASN A 69 0.52 -11.98 8.69
CA ASN A 69 1.62 -12.93 8.52
C ASN A 69 1.31 -13.95 7.41
N GLN A 70 0.09 -14.48 7.36
CA GLN A 70 -0.36 -15.39 6.29
C GLN A 70 -0.29 -14.72 4.92
N PHE A 71 -0.83 -13.51 4.79
CA PHE A 71 -0.73 -12.69 3.59
C PHE A 71 0.73 -12.50 3.14
N THR A 72 1.63 -12.22 4.08
CA THR A 72 3.06 -12.06 3.78
C THR A 72 3.68 -13.35 3.27
N ASN A 73 3.27 -14.50 3.78
CA ASN A 73 3.75 -15.80 3.30
C ASN A 73 3.20 -16.13 1.91
N ASP A 74 1.93 -15.86 1.64
CA ASP A 74 1.28 -16.15 0.36
C ASP A 74 1.96 -15.40 -0.80
N ILE A 75 2.22 -14.10 -0.62
CA ILE A 75 2.89 -13.27 -1.64
C ILE A 75 4.37 -13.61 -1.81
N GLN A 76 5.01 -14.23 -0.81
CA GLN A 76 6.45 -14.57 -0.86
C GLN A 76 6.72 -15.97 -1.41
N HIS A 77 5.92 -16.95 -1.03
CA HIS A 77 6.20 -18.37 -1.29
C HIS A 77 5.28 -19.00 -2.32
N LYS A 78 3.99 -18.63 -2.35
CA LYS A 78 3.00 -19.24 -3.25
C LYS A 78 2.95 -18.59 -4.63
N LYS A 79 3.75 -17.54 -4.86
CA LYS A 79 3.67 -16.66 -6.05
C LYS A 79 2.26 -16.15 -6.32
N ASP A 80 1.40 -16.10 -5.29
CA ASP A 80 0.05 -15.60 -5.43
C ASP A 80 0.11 -14.12 -5.84
N ASP A 81 -0.81 -13.73 -6.73
CA ASP A 81 -0.92 -12.32 -7.07
C ASP A 81 -1.34 -11.53 -5.83
N PHE A 82 -0.76 -10.34 -5.67
CA PHE A 82 -0.94 -9.49 -4.50
C PHE A 82 -2.42 -9.27 -4.19
N PHE A 83 -3.22 -8.95 -5.21
CA PHE A 83 -4.65 -8.71 -5.08
C PHE A 83 -5.42 -9.97 -4.67
N LYS A 84 -5.08 -11.12 -5.27
CA LYS A 84 -5.72 -12.40 -4.95
C LYS A 84 -5.43 -12.81 -3.51
N ALA A 85 -4.17 -12.71 -3.09
CA ALA A 85 -3.76 -13.01 -1.72
C ALA A 85 -4.46 -12.05 -0.73
N LEU A 86 -4.49 -10.74 -1.03
CA LEU A 86 -5.13 -9.76 -0.16
C LEU A 86 -6.64 -10.03 -0.01
N PHE A 87 -7.34 -10.28 -1.12
CA PHE A 87 -8.77 -10.58 -1.12
C PHE A 87 -9.06 -11.85 -0.33
N HIS A 88 -8.34 -12.94 -0.61
CA HIS A 88 -8.52 -14.22 0.08
C HIS A 88 -8.27 -14.11 1.58
N ASN A 89 -7.18 -13.46 2.00
CA ASN A 89 -6.85 -13.28 3.41
C ASN A 89 -7.87 -12.37 4.12
N SER A 90 -8.38 -11.32 3.45
CA SER A 90 -9.41 -10.44 4.01
C SER A 90 -10.75 -11.16 4.14
N GLN A 91 -11.11 -12.02 3.19
CA GLN A 91 -12.32 -12.86 3.26
C GLN A 91 -12.22 -13.87 4.41
N ASN A 92 -11.07 -14.52 4.58
CA ASN A 92 -10.83 -15.43 5.70
C ASN A 92 -10.92 -14.71 7.05
N LEU A 93 -10.38 -13.48 7.13
CA LEU A 93 -10.50 -12.64 8.32
C LEU A 93 -11.96 -12.32 8.62
N ALA A 94 -12.74 -11.92 7.61
CA ALA A 94 -14.17 -11.64 7.77
C ALA A 94 -14.94 -12.85 8.27
N SER A 95 -14.68 -14.02 7.69
CA SER A 95 -15.28 -15.28 8.14
C SER A 95 -14.94 -15.58 9.61
N GLN A 96 -13.66 -15.49 9.99
CA GLN A 96 -13.25 -15.76 11.37
C GLN A 96 -13.84 -14.77 12.38
N ILE A 97 -13.87 -13.48 12.04
CA ILE A 97 -14.51 -12.46 12.89
C ILE A 97 -16.01 -12.76 13.03
N SER A 98 -16.70 -13.06 11.93
CA SER A 98 -18.13 -13.33 11.95
C SER A 98 -18.49 -14.52 12.85
N VAL A 99 -17.69 -15.59 12.84
CA VAL A 99 -17.85 -16.76 13.72
C VAL A 99 -17.66 -16.40 15.20
N ASP A 100 -16.72 -15.50 15.52
CA ASP A 100 -16.48 -15.06 16.90
C ASP A 100 -17.68 -14.27 17.47
N PHE A 101 -18.53 -13.67 16.63
CA PHE A 101 -19.73 -12.93 17.04
C PHE A 101 -21.03 -13.74 16.92
N TYR A 102 -21.15 -14.58 15.91
CA TYR A 102 -22.35 -15.40 15.64
C TYR A 102 -22.01 -16.90 15.55
N PRO A 103 -21.51 -17.53 16.64
CA PRO A 103 -21.00 -18.90 16.61
C PRO A 103 -22.07 -19.97 16.33
N ASN A 104 -23.34 -19.66 16.59
CA ASN A 104 -24.46 -20.58 16.42
C ASN A 104 -25.15 -20.45 15.05
N SER A 105 -24.76 -19.46 14.24
CA SER A 105 -25.32 -19.29 12.89
C SER A 105 -24.67 -20.28 11.91
N PRO A 106 -25.44 -20.91 11.01
CA PRO A 106 -24.88 -21.71 9.93
C PRO A 106 -24.10 -20.87 8.91
N PHE A 107 -24.42 -19.56 8.80
CA PHE A 107 -23.77 -18.63 7.90
C PHE A 107 -23.43 -17.30 8.60
N PRO A 108 -22.45 -17.28 9.53
CA PRO A 108 -22.17 -16.12 10.37
C PRO A 108 -21.84 -14.83 9.60
N TYR A 109 -21.24 -14.96 8.43
CA TYR A 109 -20.85 -13.84 7.57
C TYR A 109 -22.03 -13.18 6.83
N LEU A 110 -23.22 -13.79 6.88
CA LEU A 110 -24.47 -13.29 6.30
C LEU A 110 -25.44 -12.73 7.36
N GLU A 111 -24.99 -12.65 8.62
CA GLU A 111 -25.80 -12.10 9.72
C GLU A 111 -25.88 -10.56 9.70
N LEU A 112 -25.11 -9.92 8.82
CA LEU A 112 -25.21 -8.47 8.61
C LEU A 112 -26.39 -8.13 7.71
N THR A 113 -27.12 -7.08 8.09
CA THR A 113 -28.14 -6.51 7.21
C THR A 113 -27.49 -5.81 6.01
N ILE A 114 -28.32 -5.48 5.00
CA ILE A 114 -27.85 -4.70 3.84
C ILE A 114 -27.32 -3.33 4.31
N ASP A 115 -28.03 -2.67 5.22
CA ASP A 115 -27.64 -1.35 5.73
C ASP A 115 -26.29 -1.42 6.46
N GLU A 116 -26.11 -2.41 7.34
CA GLU A 116 -24.84 -2.63 8.05
C GLU A 116 -23.69 -2.94 7.09
N SER A 117 -23.97 -3.68 6.03
CA SER A 117 -23.00 -4.01 4.98
C SER A 117 -22.60 -2.77 4.17
N LEU A 118 -23.56 -1.88 3.86
CA LEU A 118 -23.29 -0.62 3.17
C LEU A 118 -22.46 0.33 4.05
N VAL A 119 -22.79 0.42 5.33
CA VAL A 119 -22.02 1.19 6.32
C VAL A 119 -20.59 0.65 6.46
N LEU A 120 -20.42 -0.67 6.51
CA LEU A 120 -19.11 -1.32 6.52
C LEU A 120 -18.28 -0.94 5.28
N ILE A 121 -18.88 -1.02 4.09
CA ILE A 121 -18.22 -0.65 2.83
C ILE A 121 -17.81 0.83 2.85
N LYS A 122 -18.69 1.72 3.31
CA LYS A 122 -18.40 3.16 3.43
C LYS A 122 -17.20 3.42 4.34
N TYR A 123 -17.17 2.86 5.54
CA TYR A 123 -16.07 3.07 6.48
C TYR A 123 -14.74 2.46 5.99
N ILE A 124 -14.78 1.28 5.39
CA ILE A 124 -13.60 0.68 4.76
C ILE A 124 -13.09 1.61 3.65
N HIS A 125 -13.99 2.10 2.79
CA HIS A 125 -13.65 3.00 1.69
C HIS A 125 -12.98 4.27 2.20
N GLU A 126 -13.58 4.98 3.15
CA GLU A 126 -13.04 6.23 3.71
C GLU A 126 -11.65 6.01 4.36
N ARG A 127 -11.46 4.90 5.06
CA ARG A 127 -10.17 4.59 5.70
C ARG A 127 -9.11 4.19 4.69
N ILE A 128 -9.47 3.46 3.64
CA ILE A 128 -8.57 3.16 2.53
C ILE A 128 -8.20 4.47 1.82
N GLU A 129 -9.15 5.37 1.59
CA GLU A 129 -8.86 6.67 1.00
C GLU A 129 -7.84 7.46 1.83
N LYS A 130 -8.07 7.57 3.14
CA LYS A 130 -7.13 8.21 4.09
C LYS A 130 -5.74 7.55 4.11
N LEU A 131 -5.66 6.24 3.90
CA LEU A 131 -4.40 5.50 3.74
C LEU A 131 -3.66 5.95 2.48
N PHE A 132 -4.37 6.05 1.35
CA PHE A 132 -3.79 6.47 0.08
C PHE A 132 -3.47 7.97 0.01
N ASP A 133 -4.10 8.82 0.82
CA ASP A 133 -3.76 10.25 0.92
C ASP A 133 -2.47 10.53 1.72
N GLN A 134 -1.87 9.51 2.34
CA GLN A 134 -0.57 9.66 2.98
C GLN A 134 0.53 9.97 1.93
N LYS A 135 1.44 10.90 2.27
CA LYS A 135 2.49 11.45 1.38
C LYS A 135 3.28 10.42 0.56
N ILE A 136 3.43 9.18 1.04
CA ILE A 136 4.21 8.12 0.40
C ILE A 136 3.36 7.27 -0.57
N ILE A 137 2.09 7.08 -0.28
CA ILE A 137 1.18 6.21 -1.07
C ILE A 137 0.35 7.03 -2.07
N PHE A 138 0.26 8.36 -1.87
CA PHE A 138 -0.47 9.28 -2.75
C PHE A 138 -0.10 9.14 -4.24
N ILE A 139 1.16 8.83 -4.53
CA ILE A 139 1.60 8.64 -5.91
C ILE A 139 0.93 7.42 -6.57
N PHE A 140 0.58 6.38 -5.80
CA PHE A 140 -0.14 5.21 -6.28
C PHE A 140 -1.64 5.49 -6.45
N LYS A 141 -2.24 6.42 -5.67
CA LYS A 141 -3.67 6.80 -5.78
C LYS A 141 -4.03 7.26 -7.19
N LYS A 142 -3.15 8.04 -7.82
CA LYS A 142 -3.36 8.58 -9.19
C LYS A 142 -2.84 7.65 -10.30
N MET A 143 -2.29 6.48 -9.98
CA MET A 143 -1.81 5.53 -10.99
C MET A 143 -2.94 4.61 -11.44
N THR A 144 -2.98 4.31 -12.74
CA THR A 144 -3.87 3.26 -13.25
C THR A 144 -3.43 1.89 -12.75
N LEU A 145 -4.38 0.97 -12.57
CA LEU A 145 -4.11 -0.41 -12.15
C LEU A 145 -3.11 -1.11 -13.10
N ARG A 146 -3.23 -0.86 -14.41
CA ARG A 146 -2.26 -1.33 -15.42
C ARG A 146 -0.85 -0.83 -15.13
N ARG A 147 -0.68 0.44 -14.77
CA ARG A 147 0.63 1.02 -14.43
C ARG A 147 1.22 0.39 -13.18
N ILE A 148 0.39 0.12 -12.17
CA ILE A 148 0.80 -0.58 -10.94
C ILE A 148 1.27 -2.01 -11.25
N LEU A 149 0.51 -2.76 -12.04
CA LEU A 149 0.87 -4.13 -12.45
C LEU A 149 2.16 -4.17 -13.27
N THR A 150 2.33 -3.26 -14.23
CA THR A 150 3.55 -3.18 -15.03
C THR A 150 4.78 -2.75 -14.22
N LEU A 151 4.63 -1.87 -13.23
CA LEU A 151 5.71 -1.52 -12.29
C LEU A 151 6.11 -2.74 -11.45
N LYS A 152 5.13 -3.48 -10.92
CA LYS A 152 5.38 -4.73 -10.19
C LYS A 152 6.20 -5.71 -11.05
N GLN A 153 5.76 -5.97 -12.28
CA GLN A 153 6.45 -6.89 -13.20
C GLN A 153 7.87 -6.41 -13.54
N LYS A 154 8.05 -5.13 -13.89
CA LYS A 154 9.38 -4.59 -14.26
C LYS A 154 10.40 -4.61 -13.12
N LEU A 155 9.94 -4.46 -11.88
CA LEU A 155 10.81 -4.42 -10.70
C LEU A 155 11.09 -5.84 -10.16
N ILE A 156 10.10 -6.75 -10.22
CA ILE A 156 10.16 -8.05 -9.55
C ILE A 156 10.55 -9.19 -10.52
N ASP A 157 10.11 -9.17 -11.78
CA ASP A 157 10.32 -10.29 -12.70
C ASP A 157 11.70 -10.28 -13.37
N LYS A 158 12.53 -11.28 -13.02
CA LYS A 158 13.85 -11.50 -13.65
C LYS A 158 13.80 -11.63 -15.17
N LYS A 159 12.71 -12.16 -15.75
CA LYS A 159 12.55 -12.41 -17.20
C LYS A 159 12.66 -11.13 -18.05
N TYR A 160 12.14 -10.00 -17.58
CA TYR A 160 12.25 -8.73 -18.32
C TYR A 160 13.64 -8.09 -18.17
N ILE A 161 14.26 -8.27 -17.01
CA ILE A 161 15.64 -7.82 -16.75
C ILE A 161 16.62 -8.51 -17.71
N GLU A 162 16.45 -9.81 -17.97
CA GLU A 162 17.29 -10.56 -18.91
C GLU A 162 17.05 -10.19 -20.38
N LYS A 163 15.81 -9.88 -20.78
CA LYS A 163 15.49 -9.48 -22.15
C LYS A 163 16.07 -8.11 -22.50
N THR A 164 16.12 -7.18 -21.54
CA THR A 164 16.78 -5.87 -21.72
C THR A 164 18.31 -5.94 -21.81
N LYS A 165 18.94 -7.00 -21.29
CA LYS A 165 20.40 -7.19 -21.35
C LYS A 165 20.89 -7.69 -22.71
N LYS A 166 20.02 -8.28 -23.54
CA LYS A 166 20.42 -8.91 -24.82
C LYS A 166 20.62 -7.91 -25.97
N THR A 167 20.23 -6.64 -25.83
CA THR A 167 20.13 -5.72 -26.98
C THR A 167 21.34 -4.81 -27.22
N ASN A 168 22.32 -4.70 -26.32
CA ASN A 168 23.45 -3.77 -26.52
C ASN A 168 24.82 -4.40 -26.26
N LYS A 169 25.38 -5.10 -27.26
CA LYS A 169 26.74 -5.65 -27.23
C LYS A 169 27.84 -4.57 -27.11
N ILE A 170 27.61 -3.37 -27.63
CA ILE A 170 28.61 -2.27 -27.64
C ILE A 170 28.65 -1.52 -26.29
N VAL A 171 27.57 -1.59 -25.50
CA VAL A 171 27.49 -0.93 -24.17
C VAL A 171 28.18 -1.78 -23.08
N ASN A 172 28.31 -3.10 -23.27
CA ASN A 172 28.85 -4.00 -22.24
C ASN A 172 30.34 -3.80 -21.91
N ILE A 173 31.14 -3.26 -22.83
CA ILE A 173 32.60 -3.11 -22.60
C ILE A 173 32.89 -1.87 -21.75
N CYS A 174 32.17 -0.76 -21.92
CA CYS A 174 32.32 0.42 -21.06
C CYS A 174 31.62 0.28 -19.70
N PHE A 175 30.57 -0.53 -19.59
CA PHE A 175 29.81 -0.67 -18.34
C PHE A 175 30.35 -1.71 -17.35
N ASN A 176 31.20 -2.66 -17.78
CA ASN A 176 31.62 -3.76 -16.89
C ASN A 176 32.58 -3.34 -15.76
N THR A 177 33.44 -2.33 -15.96
CA THR A 177 34.30 -1.75 -14.91
C THR A 177 33.58 -0.68 -14.09
N ILE A 178 32.52 -0.07 -14.62
CA ILE A 178 31.71 0.96 -13.95
C ILE A 178 30.55 0.34 -13.14
N ASN A 179 30.20 -0.94 -13.36
CA ASN A 179 29.00 -1.57 -12.77
C ASN A 179 29.04 -1.78 -11.24
N ILE A 180 30.24 -1.76 -10.65
CA ILE A 180 30.45 -1.77 -9.20
C ILE A 180 30.36 -0.33 -8.66
N PHE A 181 30.89 0.66 -9.36
CA PHE A 181 30.87 2.05 -8.87
C PHE A 181 29.67 2.88 -9.37
N ASN A 182 28.73 2.30 -10.12
CA ASN A 182 27.55 3.00 -10.61
C ASN A 182 26.43 3.00 -9.54
N PRO A 183 26.21 4.11 -8.81
CA PRO A 183 25.19 4.19 -7.78
C PRO A 183 23.79 3.91 -8.34
N PHE A 184 23.53 4.20 -9.62
CA PHE A 184 22.24 3.91 -10.27
C PHE A 184 21.96 2.40 -10.39
N HIS A 185 22.98 1.57 -10.59
CA HIS A 185 22.80 0.12 -10.74
C HIS A 185 22.54 -0.56 -9.39
N TRP A 186 23.23 -0.14 -8.33
CA TRP A 186 23.01 -0.63 -6.96
C TRP A 186 21.69 -0.13 -6.37
N THR A 187 21.35 1.15 -6.56
CA THR A 187 20.06 1.71 -6.13
C THR A 187 18.90 1.05 -6.87
N LYS A 188 19.01 0.82 -8.19
CA LYS A 188 17.98 0.10 -8.94
C LYS A 188 17.79 -1.35 -8.47
N LYS A 189 18.87 -2.07 -8.15
CA LYS A 189 18.81 -3.50 -7.81
C LYS A 189 18.43 -3.76 -6.35
N ILE A 190 19.00 -3.01 -5.40
CA ILE A 190 18.87 -3.27 -3.97
C ILE A 190 17.76 -2.41 -3.36
N PHE A 191 17.73 -1.11 -3.69
CA PHE A 191 16.79 -0.18 -3.07
C PHE A 191 15.39 -0.36 -3.65
N LEU A 192 15.20 -0.34 -4.98
CA LEU A 192 13.85 -0.41 -5.56
C LEU A 192 13.13 -1.73 -5.25
N ASN A 193 13.79 -2.88 -5.36
CA ASN A 193 13.12 -4.17 -5.14
C ASN A 193 12.72 -4.39 -3.68
N LYS A 194 13.59 -4.01 -2.73
CA LYS A 194 13.33 -4.17 -1.30
C LYS A 194 12.33 -3.13 -0.79
N VAL A 195 12.47 -1.88 -1.22
CA VAL A 195 11.55 -0.79 -0.84
C VAL A 195 10.16 -1.02 -1.42
N TYR A 196 10.05 -1.39 -2.71
CA TYR A 196 8.75 -1.65 -3.34
C TYR A 196 8.05 -2.84 -2.68
N LYS A 197 8.74 -3.98 -2.49
CA LYS A 197 8.18 -5.14 -1.78
C LYS A 197 7.72 -4.76 -0.36
N ASN A 198 8.52 -3.98 0.36
CA ASN A 198 8.17 -3.54 1.71
C ASN A 198 6.97 -2.58 1.73
N ILE A 199 6.87 -1.66 0.75
CA ILE A 199 5.73 -0.75 0.62
C ILE A 199 4.45 -1.54 0.34
N PHE A 200 4.46 -2.47 -0.63
CA PHE A 200 3.28 -3.28 -0.95
C PHE A 200 2.86 -4.14 0.24
N ASN A 201 3.80 -4.78 0.94
CA ASN A 201 3.49 -5.55 2.15
C ASN A 201 2.84 -4.66 3.21
N LYS A 202 3.38 -3.47 3.47
CA LYS A 202 2.79 -2.52 4.42
C LYS A 202 1.41 -2.04 4.02
N ILE A 203 1.18 -1.76 2.73
CA ILE A 203 -0.15 -1.40 2.21
C ILE A 203 -1.13 -2.54 2.47
N GLY A 204 -0.77 -3.78 2.12
CA GLY A 204 -1.61 -4.95 2.39
C GLY A 204 -1.89 -5.14 3.88
N HIS A 205 -0.89 -4.98 4.75
CA HIS A 205 -1.07 -5.03 6.20
C HIS A 205 -2.02 -3.96 6.72
N SER A 206 -1.88 -2.72 6.23
CA SER A 206 -2.78 -1.62 6.59
C SER A 206 -4.20 -1.88 6.14
N ILE A 207 -4.42 -2.41 4.94
CA ILE A 207 -5.76 -2.77 4.45
C ILE A 207 -6.38 -3.88 5.31
N ILE A 208 -5.62 -4.96 5.61
CA ILE A 208 -6.09 -6.05 6.48
C ILE A 208 -6.45 -5.52 7.89
N LEU A 209 -5.64 -4.62 8.43
CA LEU A 209 -5.91 -3.96 9.72
C LEU A 209 -7.21 -3.15 9.66
N ILE A 210 -7.38 -2.31 8.64
CA ILE A 210 -8.59 -1.50 8.44
C ILE A 210 -9.81 -2.41 8.35
N VAL A 211 -9.77 -3.42 7.49
CA VAL A 211 -10.87 -4.37 7.29
C VAL A 211 -11.23 -5.07 8.61
N GLY A 212 -10.24 -5.59 9.34
CA GLY A 212 -10.47 -6.26 10.61
C GLY A 212 -11.08 -5.36 11.68
N GLU A 213 -10.61 -4.12 11.79
CA GLU A 213 -11.15 -3.14 12.75
C GLU A 213 -12.57 -2.71 12.39
N GLU A 214 -12.88 -2.43 11.12
CA GLU A 214 -14.23 -2.03 10.73
C GLU A 214 -15.22 -3.19 10.81
N LEU A 215 -14.81 -4.42 10.45
CA LEU A 215 -15.61 -5.61 10.69
C LEU A 215 -15.93 -5.76 12.18
N TYR A 216 -14.93 -5.67 13.05
CA TYR A 216 -15.16 -5.79 14.48
C TYR A 216 -16.18 -4.76 15.00
N LYS A 217 -16.09 -3.50 14.58
CA LYS A 217 -17.02 -2.46 15.01
C LYS A 217 -18.46 -2.71 14.56
N ILE A 218 -18.65 -3.18 13.32
CA ILE A 218 -19.98 -3.48 12.77
C ILE A 218 -20.56 -4.73 13.45
N TYR A 219 -19.79 -5.81 13.56
CA TYR A 219 -20.23 -7.05 14.20
C TYR A 219 -20.46 -6.90 15.72
N SER A 220 -19.71 -6.04 16.40
CA SER A 220 -19.93 -5.71 17.81
C SER A 220 -21.06 -4.69 18.04
N LYS A 221 -21.72 -4.22 16.97
CA LYS A 221 -22.74 -3.17 16.98
C LYS A 221 -22.30 -1.86 17.68
N GLN A 222 -20.99 -1.60 17.74
CA GLN A 222 -20.44 -0.41 18.39
C GLN A 222 -20.76 0.89 17.65
N LEU A 223 -20.95 0.82 16.33
CA LEU A 223 -21.27 1.98 15.49
C LEU A 223 -22.76 2.39 15.52
N PHE A 224 -23.61 1.56 16.10
CA PHE A 224 -25.07 1.74 16.19
C PHE A 224 -25.53 2.18 17.60
N LYS A 225 -24.58 2.58 18.46
CA LYS A 225 -24.90 3.14 19.78
C LYS A 225 -25.05 4.67 19.77
N SER A 226 -24.84 5.33 18.62
CA SER A 226 -25.04 6.77 18.42
C SER A 226 -26.25 7.09 17.53
N ASP A 227 -27.18 6.14 17.41
CA ASP A 227 -28.30 6.14 16.45
C ASP A 227 -29.43 7.16 16.73
N GLU A 228 -29.15 8.28 17.41
CA GLU A 228 -30.10 9.42 17.41
C GLU A 228 -29.93 10.30 16.16
N ASP A 229 -28.76 10.29 15.51
CA ASP A 229 -28.48 11.14 14.34
C ASP A 229 -28.66 10.42 12.98
N VAL A 230 -28.40 9.12 12.90
CA VAL A 230 -28.46 8.36 11.63
C VAL A 230 -29.91 8.03 11.22
N GLU A 231 -30.79 7.74 12.19
CA GLU A 231 -32.22 7.53 11.91
C GLU A 231 -32.89 8.81 11.36
N LYS A 232 -32.38 9.99 11.74
CA LYS A 232 -32.91 11.28 11.28
C LYS A 232 -32.56 11.53 9.81
N ASP A 233 -31.30 11.35 9.43
CA ASP A 233 -30.84 11.49 8.04
C ASP A 233 -31.51 10.46 7.10
N LEU A 234 -31.75 9.24 7.61
CA LEU A 234 -32.37 8.17 6.83
C LEU A 234 -33.88 8.39 6.67
N ASN A 235 -34.56 8.91 7.70
CA ASN A 235 -35.97 9.31 7.59
C ASN A 235 -36.16 10.53 6.67
N ASP A 236 -35.25 11.50 6.68
CA ASP A 236 -35.31 12.65 5.77
C ASP A 236 -35.12 12.22 4.30
N PHE A 237 -34.18 11.31 4.03
CA PHE A 237 -33.99 10.75 2.70
C PHE A 237 -35.16 9.87 2.22
N LEU A 238 -35.74 9.05 3.10
CA LEU A 238 -36.94 8.26 2.77
C LEU A 238 -38.18 9.12 2.54
N ASN A 239 -38.28 10.26 3.22
CA ASN A 239 -39.35 11.22 3.00
C ASN A 239 -39.18 11.92 1.65
N GLU A 240 -37.96 12.32 1.26
CA GLU A 240 -37.66 12.85 -0.07
C GLU A 240 -38.08 11.88 -1.19
N LEU A 241 -37.73 10.59 -1.08
CA LEU A 241 -38.11 9.57 -2.05
C LEU A 241 -39.63 9.34 -2.12
N LYS A 242 -40.35 9.47 -1.01
CA LYS A 242 -41.83 9.35 -1.00
C LYS A 242 -42.52 10.53 -1.68
N THR A 243 -41.92 11.72 -1.66
CA THR A 243 -42.41 12.89 -2.39
C THR A 243 -42.18 12.75 -3.89
N GLU A 244 -41.02 12.24 -4.32
CA GLU A 244 -40.72 12.01 -5.74
C GLU A 244 -41.56 10.89 -6.39
N ILE A 245 -42.07 9.95 -5.60
CA ILE A 245 -42.95 8.86 -6.09
C ILE A 245 -44.44 9.29 -6.15
N LYS A 246 -44.80 10.45 -5.57
CA LYS A 246 -46.17 10.98 -5.56
C LYS A 246 -46.45 12.07 -6.59
N GLU A 247 -45.43 12.51 -7.34
CA GLU A 247 -45.57 13.30 -8.58
C GLU A 247 -45.46 12.39 -9.82
#